data_AF-A0A1G3AFT0-F1
#
_entry.id   AF-A0A1G3AFT0-F1
#
_cell.length_a   1.000
_cell.length_b   1.000
_cell.length_c   1.000
_cell.angle_alpha   90.00
_cell.angle_beta   90.00
_cell.angle_gamma   90.00
#
_symmetry.space_group_name_H-M   'P 1'
#
loop_
_entity.id
_entity.type
_entity.pdbx_description
1 polymer ?
#
loop_
_entity_poly.entity_id
_entity_poly.type
_entity_poly.pdbx_seq_one_letter_code
_entity_poly.pdbx_strand_id
1 'polypeptide(L)'
;MKWFQRTSANLAVICAVIGVLTSALYAAPPSDRCILIKVQVAGRDDVAAIANMGLDIWEYREGGLIIRVTNDERKQIIKSGFVIETITEDVYEYTEKIRQEQISMFAEPASAKYHSYDEVITELIALEDSGVAKTYIIGSTHEGRDIWAIKISDNPSEDEDEPGALFMGCQHAREWIAIEVPLYIAQYLADNYDIDADVKWLVDNCEIWIVPIVNPDGYEFSRTSDRMWRKNRRDNGDGTFGVDLNRNWSYMWGRQGLSGTTNSIEYRGPSAFSEPETQTIRDLVQAHDFRFLLDYHSWGQITYSPWGYTFDPCPDDIPMSTMKFTIRNLIKETSGAIYIDWFDWPGAYVTSGDSCDWGYGERGIYSFGIELGPESGGPIPPENLIDIICAENLPAALYLISFAAADYGIENLVTGKTYSSIQLAINDANDGDEIVVGPGVYHENIEFIEKNLTLRSTDPNDPNVVASTIINIEDLYQGSVITLSGGRNGGCILDGLTITGGRIGIACGDAYPTLRNCHIESNGPNAIEFWEFCQPTLIDCNIIGQIVEVNDPTLVAHWALDETEGIFAADSVGDNDAFVVSG
;
A
#
# COMPACT_ATOMS: atom_id res chain seq x y z
N MET A 1 0.12 -27.51 7.47
CA MET A 1 1.44 -27.54 6.79
C MET A 1 2.48 -27.19 7.83
N LYS A 2 3.54 -27.99 7.98
CA LYS A 2 4.65 -27.73 8.91
C LYS A 2 5.80 -27.12 8.11
N TRP A 3 5.91 -25.80 8.14
CA TRP A 3 7.09 -25.08 7.65
C TRP A 3 8.11 -24.97 8.79
N PHE A 4 9.40 -24.92 8.46
CA PHE A 4 10.59 -25.11 9.32
C PHE A 4 11.09 -26.55 9.50
N GLN A 5 11.69 -27.09 8.44
CA GLN A 5 12.91 -27.90 8.55
C GLN A 5 13.87 -27.53 7.40
N ARG A 6 14.59 -26.42 7.53
CA ARG A 6 15.89 -26.30 6.85
C ARG A 6 16.79 -27.38 7.47
N THR A 7 17.13 -28.40 6.68
CA THR A 7 18.10 -29.42 7.05
C THR A 7 19.48 -28.79 7.00
N SER A 8 19.94 -28.28 8.15
CA SER A 8 21.33 -27.87 8.35
C SER A 8 22.23 -29.11 8.34
N ALA A 9 22.61 -29.55 7.14
CA ALA A 9 23.69 -30.50 6.95
C ALA A 9 25.02 -29.73 6.93
N ASN A 10 25.83 -29.98 7.97
CA ASN A 10 27.25 -29.65 8.14
C ASN A 10 27.60 -28.32 8.83
N LEU A 11 27.43 -28.28 10.17
CA LEU A 11 28.50 -27.81 11.07
C LEU A 11 28.23 -28.30 12.50
N ALA A 12 28.68 -29.52 12.79
CA ALA A 12 28.66 -30.08 14.13
C ALA A 12 29.92 -29.63 14.90
N VAL A 13 29.79 -28.64 15.79
CA VAL A 13 30.64 -28.54 16.99
C VAL A 13 29.78 -28.20 18.21
N ILE A 14 29.69 -29.21 19.07
CA ILE A 14 29.18 -29.33 20.44
C ILE A 14 29.06 -28.00 21.23
N CYS A 15 27.84 -27.65 21.63
CA CYS A 15 27.57 -27.01 22.93
C CYS A 15 26.36 -27.70 23.58
N ALA A 16 26.61 -28.31 24.73
CA ALA A 16 25.65 -29.14 25.45
C ALA A 16 24.59 -28.31 26.19
N VAL A 17 23.36 -28.83 26.11
CA VAL A 17 22.16 -28.58 26.91
C VAL A 17 22.37 -27.85 28.24
N ILE A 18 21.82 -26.64 28.34
CA ILE A 18 21.00 -26.21 29.48
C ILE A 18 19.72 -25.63 28.91
N GLY A 19 18.63 -26.40 28.96
CA GLY A 19 17.29 -25.88 28.73
C GLY A 19 16.90 -24.96 29.88
N VAL A 20 17.24 -23.68 29.76
CA VAL A 20 16.54 -22.61 30.46
C VAL A 20 15.39 -22.22 29.54
N LEU A 21 14.15 -22.42 29.98
CA LEU A 21 13.02 -21.66 29.48
C LEU A 21 13.36 -20.19 29.73
N THR A 22 13.98 -19.53 28.77
CA THR A 22 14.09 -18.08 28.77
C THR A 22 12.71 -17.57 28.38
N SER A 23 11.84 -17.39 29.39
CA SER A 23 10.88 -16.31 29.30
C SER A 23 11.70 -15.07 28.94
N ALA A 24 11.47 -14.50 27.75
CA ALA A 24 12.04 -13.21 27.41
C ALA A 24 11.74 -12.27 28.58
N LEU A 25 12.78 -11.89 29.32
CA LEU A 25 12.66 -10.95 30.42
C LEU A 25 12.43 -9.59 29.78
N TYR A 26 11.17 -9.31 29.44
CA TYR A 26 10.75 -7.99 28.99
C TYR A 26 11.07 -6.97 30.08
N ALA A 27 11.54 -5.79 29.66
CA ALA A 27 11.92 -4.72 30.57
C ALA A 27 10.81 -4.42 31.59
N ALA A 28 11.19 -4.18 32.84
CA ALA A 28 10.26 -3.65 33.83
C ALA A 28 9.77 -2.26 33.36
N PRO A 29 8.47 -1.96 33.49
CA PRO A 29 7.91 -0.70 33.02
C PRO A 29 8.60 0.51 33.70
N PRO A 30 8.76 1.64 32.99
CA PRO A 30 9.25 2.89 33.57
C PRO A 30 8.41 3.32 34.79
N SER A 31 9.01 4.11 35.70
CA SER A 31 8.33 4.54 36.93
C SER A 31 7.11 5.43 36.70
N ASP A 32 7.07 6.14 35.57
CA ASP A 32 5.91 6.94 35.15
C ASP A 32 4.96 6.05 34.34
N ARG A 33 3.99 5.47 35.04
CA ARG A 33 2.98 4.58 34.46
C ARG A 33 2.06 5.39 33.54
N CYS A 34 2.07 5.07 32.24
CA CYS A 34 1.12 5.63 31.29
C CYS A 34 -0.28 5.02 31.51
N ILE A 35 -1.29 5.85 31.38
CA ILE A 35 -2.71 5.58 31.64
C ILE A 35 -3.41 5.42 30.29
N LEU A 36 -4.36 4.50 30.17
CA LEU A 36 -5.31 4.52 29.05
C LEU A 36 -6.61 5.16 29.52
N ILE A 37 -7.03 6.19 28.78
CA ILE A 37 -8.32 6.82 28.96
C ILE A 37 -9.14 6.71 27.68
N LYS A 38 -10.46 6.66 27.82
CA LYS A 38 -11.39 6.90 26.73
C LYS A 38 -11.84 8.35 26.79
N VAL A 39 -11.67 9.09 25.71
CA VAL A 39 -12.18 10.45 25.54
C VAL A 39 -13.41 10.40 24.66
N GLN A 40 -14.55 10.84 25.17
CA GLN A 40 -15.80 10.86 24.40
C GLN A 40 -15.71 11.91 23.29
N VAL A 41 -16.10 11.54 22.07
CA VAL A 41 -16.07 12.41 20.89
C VAL A 41 -17.44 12.41 20.20
N ALA A 42 -17.93 13.59 19.83
CA ALA A 42 -19.22 13.75 19.16
C ALA A 42 -19.11 13.69 17.62
N GLY A 43 -17.91 13.87 17.08
CA GLY A 43 -17.67 13.86 15.64
C GLY A 43 -16.22 14.23 15.29
N ARG A 44 -15.98 14.48 14.00
CA ARG A 44 -14.62 14.72 13.46
C ARG A 44 -13.92 15.94 14.06
N ASP A 45 -14.65 16.98 14.44
CA ASP A 45 -14.07 18.18 15.06
C ASP A 45 -13.41 17.87 16.42
N ASP A 46 -14.04 17.02 17.23
CA ASP A 46 -13.49 16.58 18.51
C ASP A 46 -12.25 15.70 18.29
N VAL A 47 -12.33 14.78 17.32
CA VAL A 47 -11.20 13.92 16.93
C VAL A 47 -10.01 14.77 16.48
N ALA A 48 -10.23 15.76 15.61
CA ALA A 48 -9.19 16.67 15.14
C ALA A 48 -8.62 17.53 16.28
N ALA A 49 -9.47 18.01 17.20
CA ALA A 49 -9.01 18.77 18.37
C ALA A 49 -8.09 17.94 19.27
N ILE A 50 -8.42 16.67 19.49
CA ILE A 50 -7.60 15.72 20.25
C ILE A 50 -6.29 15.39 19.52
N ALA A 51 -6.34 15.09 18.23
CA ALA A 51 -5.14 14.79 17.43
C ALA A 51 -4.15 15.96 17.45
N ASN A 52 -4.64 17.20 17.36
CA ASN A 52 -3.81 18.42 17.44
C ASN A 52 -3.20 18.70 18.83
N MET A 53 -3.56 17.93 19.86
CA MET A 53 -2.85 17.96 21.15
C MET A 53 -1.53 17.16 21.13
N GLY A 54 -1.27 16.38 20.07
CA GLY A 54 -0.05 15.56 19.95
C GLY A 54 -0.02 14.39 20.93
N LEU A 55 -1.17 13.72 21.09
CA LEU A 55 -1.42 12.62 22.01
C LEU A 55 -1.33 11.26 21.30
N ASP A 56 -1.03 10.22 22.07
CA ASP A 56 -0.93 8.84 21.59
C ASP A 56 -2.33 8.21 21.44
N ILE A 57 -2.96 8.42 20.28
CA ILE A 57 -4.29 7.85 19.96
C ILE A 57 -4.11 6.38 19.57
N TRP A 58 -4.82 5.49 20.27
CA TRP A 58 -4.69 4.04 20.15
C TRP A 58 -5.82 3.41 19.34
N GLU A 59 -7.07 3.66 19.72
CA GLU A 59 -8.24 3.00 19.14
C GLU A 59 -9.45 3.94 19.17
N TYR A 60 -10.48 3.62 18.38
CA TYR A 60 -11.81 4.21 18.52
C TYR A 60 -12.75 3.12 19.03
N ARG A 61 -13.48 3.40 20.10
CA ARG A 61 -14.42 2.44 20.69
C ARG A 61 -15.66 3.16 21.21
N GLU A 62 -16.83 2.78 20.70
CA GLU A 62 -18.14 3.19 21.23
C GLU A 62 -18.25 4.72 21.47
N GLY A 63 -18.05 5.54 20.44
CA GLY A 63 -18.19 7.00 20.55
C GLY A 63 -17.03 7.72 21.24
N GLY A 64 -15.88 7.07 21.43
CA GLY A 64 -14.71 7.69 22.05
C GLY A 64 -13.38 7.19 21.51
N LEU A 65 -12.36 8.02 21.64
CA LEU A 65 -10.96 7.68 21.36
C LEU A 65 -10.31 7.10 22.62
N ILE A 66 -9.67 5.95 22.49
CA ILE A 66 -8.76 5.40 23.49
C ILE A 66 -7.41 6.06 23.28
N ILE A 67 -6.88 6.69 24.33
CA ILE A 67 -5.65 7.48 24.27
C ILE A 67 -4.75 7.07 25.42
N ARG A 68 -3.48 6.81 25.11
CA ARG A 68 -2.43 6.68 26.11
C ARG A 68 -1.95 8.06 26.52
N VAL A 69 -1.97 8.32 27.82
CA VAL A 69 -1.64 9.62 28.39
C VAL A 69 -0.79 9.50 29.63
N THR A 70 0.04 10.50 29.85
CA THR A 70 0.61 10.83 31.15
C THR A 70 -0.45 11.45 32.06
N ASN A 71 -0.14 11.55 33.35
CA ASN A 71 -0.99 12.25 34.32
C ASN A 71 -1.22 13.73 33.95
N ASP A 72 -0.24 14.38 33.34
CA ASP A 72 -0.35 15.79 32.98
C ASP A 72 -1.15 16.00 31.69
N GLU A 73 -0.99 15.14 30.69
CA GLU A 73 -1.86 15.12 29.50
C GLU A 73 -3.31 14.84 29.88
N ARG A 74 -3.57 13.88 30.78
CA ARG A 74 -4.91 13.62 31.33
C ARG A 74 -5.55 14.89 31.91
N LYS A 75 -4.79 15.67 32.69
CA LYS A 75 -5.26 16.95 33.25
C LYS A 75 -5.51 17.99 32.15
N GLN A 76 -4.68 18.03 31.11
CA GLN A 76 -4.86 18.93 29.98
C GLN A 76 -6.15 18.62 29.21
N ILE A 77 -6.43 17.35 28.94
CA ILE A 77 -7.66 16.91 28.26
C ILE A 77 -8.91 17.32 29.06
N ILE A 78 -8.93 17.06 30.38
CA ILE A 78 -10.02 17.48 31.26
C ILE A 78 -10.19 19.01 31.23
N LYS A 79 -9.09 19.75 31.27
CA LYS A 79 -9.11 21.22 31.24
C LYS A 79 -9.66 21.76 29.92
N SER A 80 -9.47 21.06 28.82
CA SER A 80 -10.04 21.38 27.50
C SER A 80 -11.53 21.06 27.37
N GLY A 81 -12.15 20.49 28.42
CA GLY A 81 -13.60 20.29 28.48
C GLY A 81 -14.08 18.92 27.99
N PHE A 82 -13.15 18.03 27.60
CA PHE A 82 -13.52 16.68 27.17
C PHE A 82 -13.94 15.81 28.35
N VAL A 83 -14.95 14.96 28.11
CA VAL A 83 -15.38 13.94 29.05
C VAL A 83 -14.49 12.73 28.89
N ILE A 84 -13.86 12.30 29.97
CA ILE A 84 -12.96 11.14 29.98
C ILE A 84 -13.46 10.03 30.90
N GLU A 85 -13.14 8.80 30.52
CA GLU A 85 -13.27 7.59 31.33
C GLU A 85 -11.89 6.94 31.44
N THR A 86 -11.54 6.40 32.60
CA THR A 86 -10.27 5.69 32.77
C THR A 86 -10.46 4.21 32.48
N ILE A 87 -9.72 3.69 31.49
CA ILE A 87 -9.73 2.27 31.14
C ILE A 87 -8.77 1.51 32.04
N THR A 88 -7.53 2.00 32.17
CA THR A 88 -6.52 1.46 33.07
C THR A 88 -5.60 2.56 33.55
N GLU A 89 -5.12 2.45 34.79
CA GLU A 89 -4.04 3.29 35.32
C GLU A 89 -2.64 2.72 35.00
N ASP A 90 -2.58 1.54 34.35
CA ASP A 90 -1.35 0.87 33.95
C ASP A 90 -1.51 0.18 32.58
N VAL A 91 -0.94 0.80 31.53
CA VAL A 91 -0.99 0.28 30.16
C VAL A 91 -0.24 -1.05 30.01
N TYR A 92 0.76 -1.33 30.84
CA TYR A 92 1.55 -2.55 30.74
C TYR A 92 0.77 -3.75 31.25
N GLU A 93 0.09 -3.60 32.38
CA GLU A 93 -0.82 -4.63 32.90
C GLU A 93 -1.97 -4.89 31.94
N TYR A 94 -2.55 -3.83 31.36
CA TYR A 94 -3.63 -3.94 30.39
C TYR A 94 -3.20 -4.70 29.12
N THR A 95 -2.10 -4.28 28.48
CA THR A 95 -1.60 -4.93 27.26
C THR A 95 -1.21 -6.39 27.52
N GLU A 96 -0.60 -6.69 28.66
CA GLU A 96 -0.26 -8.07 29.00
C GLU A 96 -1.50 -8.93 29.23
N LYS A 97 -2.52 -8.39 29.90
CA LYS A 97 -3.80 -9.09 30.07
C LYS A 97 -4.43 -9.45 28.72
N ILE A 98 -4.52 -8.48 27.80
CA ILE A 98 -5.10 -8.70 26.46
C ILE A 98 -4.27 -9.73 25.69
N ARG A 99 -2.95 -9.65 25.74
CA ARG A 99 -2.05 -10.65 25.12
C ARG A 99 -2.32 -12.05 25.65
N GLN A 100 -2.49 -12.23 26.96
CA GLN A 100 -2.81 -13.54 27.55
C GLN A 100 -4.20 -14.05 27.12
N GLU A 101 -5.19 -13.17 27.01
CA GLU A 101 -6.51 -13.51 26.50
C GLU A 101 -6.42 -13.99 25.04
N GLN A 102 -5.69 -13.27 24.19
CA GLN A 102 -5.44 -13.65 22.80
C GLN A 102 -4.69 -14.98 22.67
N ILE A 103 -3.66 -15.22 23.49
CA ILE A 103 -2.95 -16.52 23.53
C ILE A 103 -3.92 -17.66 23.85
N SER A 104 -4.83 -17.46 24.81
CA SER A 104 -5.77 -18.49 25.24
C SER A 104 -6.80 -18.90 24.19
N MET A 105 -6.98 -18.10 23.13
CA MET A 105 -7.87 -18.40 22.00
C MET A 105 -7.27 -19.43 21.04
N PHE A 106 -5.97 -19.71 21.13
CA PHE A 106 -5.28 -20.68 20.28
C PHE A 106 -4.92 -21.94 21.05
N ALA A 107 -5.13 -23.10 20.42
CA ALA A 107 -4.90 -24.41 21.05
C ALA A 107 -3.42 -24.81 21.08
N GLU A 108 -2.61 -24.27 20.17
CA GLU A 108 -1.20 -24.62 19.99
C GLU A 108 -0.29 -23.49 20.52
N PRO A 109 0.87 -23.83 21.12
CA PRO A 109 1.85 -22.83 21.55
C PRO A 109 2.44 -22.07 20.36
N ALA A 110 2.94 -20.86 20.61
CA ALA A 110 3.63 -20.07 19.60
C ALA A 110 4.83 -20.83 19.00
N SER A 111 4.88 -20.90 17.67
CA SER A 111 6.03 -21.40 16.90
C SER A 111 7.08 -20.33 16.64
N ALA A 112 6.66 -19.07 16.59
CA ALA A 112 7.51 -17.91 16.31
C ALA A 112 7.84 -17.11 17.57
N LYS A 113 8.81 -16.19 17.44
CA LYS A 113 9.22 -15.20 18.44
C LYS A 113 9.62 -13.90 17.75
N TYR A 114 9.57 -12.79 18.46
CA TYR A 114 10.11 -11.52 17.96
C TYR A 114 11.64 -11.51 17.96
N HIS A 115 12.24 -11.25 16.81
CA HIS A 115 13.69 -11.18 16.61
C HIS A 115 14.26 -9.88 17.19
N SER A 116 15.36 -9.95 17.94
CA SER A 116 16.18 -8.76 18.24
C SER A 116 16.80 -8.16 16.98
N TYR A 117 17.31 -6.93 17.06
CA TYR A 117 18.05 -6.29 15.95
C TYR A 117 19.14 -7.21 15.37
N ASP A 118 19.97 -7.81 16.24
CA ASP A 118 21.05 -8.71 15.81
C ASP A 118 20.52 -10.01 15.15
N GLU A 119 19.39 -10.53 15.63
CA GLU A 119 18.75 -11.71 15.04
C GLU A 119 18.18 -11.39 13.65
N VAL A 120 17.53 -10.24 13.46
CA VAL A 120 17.04 -9.81 12.13
C VAL A 120 18.19 -9.69 11.13
N ILE A 121 19.31 -9.05 11.51
CA ILE A 121 20.49 -8.96 10.65
C ILE A 121 21.05 -10.33 10.30
N THR A 122 21.11 -11.22 11.29
CA THR A 122 21.59 -12.59 11.07
C THR A 122 20.73 -13.32 10.02
N GLU A 123 19.39 -13.18 10.11
CA GLU A 123 18.47 -13.75 9.13
C GLU A 123 18.64 -13.12 7.75
N LEU A 124 18.76 -11.78 7.65
CA LEU A 124 18.97 -11.09 6.37
C LEU A 124 20.27 -11.53 5.68
N ILE A 125 21.39 -11.60 6.41
CA ILE A 125 22.67 -12.05 5.85
C ILE A 125 22.59 -13.51 5.40
N ALA A 126 21.86 -14.35 6.13
CA ALA A 126 21.68 -15.76 5.76
C ALA A 126 20.89 -15.94 4.46
N LEU A 127 20.13 -14.94 4.01
CA LEU A 127 19.42 -14.98 2.73
C LEU A 127 20.36 -14.78 1.53
N GLU A 128 21.56 -14.23 1.71
CA GLU A 128 22.54 -14.08 0.60
C GLU A 128 22.94 -15.43 -0.01
N ASP A 129 22.87 -16.52 0.76
CA ASP A 129 23.13 -17.89 0.28
C ASP A 129 22.14 -18.35 -0.80
N SER A 130 20.99 -17.66 -0.97
CA SER A 130 20.04 -17.92 -2.06
C SER A 130 20.58 -17.55 -3.44
N GLY A 131 21.58 -16.66 -3.51
CA GLY A 131 22.10 -16.13 -4.77
C GLY A 131 21.29 -15.00 -5.39
N VAL A 132 20.06 -14.77 -4.93
CA VAL A 132 19.15 -13.70 -5.39
C VAL A 132 18.93 -12.59 -4.38
N ALA A 133 19.66 -12.61 -3.26
CA ALA A 133 19.56 -11.60 -2.23
C ALA A 133 20.92 -11.01 -1.87
N LYS A 134 20.94 -9.73 -1.52
CA LYS A 134 22.14 -9.04 -1.04
C LYS A 134 21.80 -7.98 -0.01
N THR A 135 22.55 -7.96 1.08
CA THR A 135 22.39 -6.97 2.14
C THR A 135 23.22 -5.72 1.92
N TYR A 136 22.67 -4.59 2.36
CA TYR A 136 23.28 -3.27 2.25
C TYR A 136 23.12 -2.51 3.57
N ILE A 137 24.23 -1.94 4.06
CA ILE A 137 24.15 -0.90 5.08
C ILE A 137 23.87 0.42 4.37
N ILE A 138 22.68 0.98 4.60
CA ILE A 138 22.19 2.17 3.91
C ILE A 138 22.35 3.45 4.74
N GLY A 139 22.62 3.32 6.04
CA GLY A 139 22.86 4.44 6.94
C GLY A 139 23.13 3.99 8.37
N SER A 140 23.21 4.95 9.30
CA SER A 140 23.40 4.67 10.73
C SER A 140 22.57 5.62 11.59
N THR A 141 22.15 5.16 12.76
CA THR A 141 21.28 5.86 13.71
C THR A 141 22.05 6.83 14.63
N HIS A 142 21.34 7.54 15.53
CA HIS A 142 21.93 8.42 16.54
C HIS A 142 22.83 7.69 17.54
N GLU A 143 22.50 6.45 17.91
CA GLU A 143 23.33 5.61 18.80
C GLU A 143 24.35 4.76 18.04
N GLY A 144 24.44 4.92 16.71
CA GLY A 144 25.47 4.30 15.86
C GLY A 144 25.18 2.87 15.43
N ARG A 145 23.92 2.42 15.46
CA ARG A 145 23.50 1.16 14.83
C ARG A 145 23.33 1.35 13.34
N ASP A 146 23.69 0.34 12.56
CA ASP A 146 23.50 0.35 11.12
C ASP A 146 22.03 0.11 10.77
N ILE A 147 21.56 0.81 9.73
CA ILE A 147 20.26 0.56 9.11
C ILE A 147 20.51 -0.34 7.91
N TRP A 148 19.91 -1.52 7.93
CA TRP A 148 20.12 -2.56 6.94
C TRP A 148 18.94 -2.63 5.96
N ALA A 149 19.26 -2.69 4.68
CA ALA A 149 18.36 -3.11 3.62
C ALA A 149 18.80 -4.48 3.08
N ILE A 150 17.85 -5.23 2.52
CA ILE A 150 18.15 -6.34 1.62
C ILE A 150 17.51 -6.04 0.26
N LYS A 151 18.27 -6.19 -0.82
CA LYS A 151 17.75 -6.22 -2.19
C LYS A 151 17.56 -7.67 -2.59
N ILE A 152 16.39 -8.01 -3.12
CA ILE A 152 16.10 -9.29 -3.76
C ILE A 152 15.82 -9.02 -5.25
N SER A 153 16.71 -9.49 -6.13
CA SER A 153 16.51 -9.56 -7.60
C SER A 153 17.40 -10.67 -8.17
N ASP A 154 17.30 -10.97 -9.47
CA ASP A 154 18.16 -11.94 -10.14
C ASP A 154 19.64 -11.48 -10.23
N ASN A 155 19.89 -10.16 -10.28
CA ASN A 155 21.23 -9.56 -10.16
C ASN A 155 21.33 -8.59 -8.96
N PRO A 156 21.25 -9.11 -7.71
CA PRO A 156 21.10 -8.30 -6.50
C PRO A 156 22.34 -7.45 -6.15
N SER A 157 23.42 -7.58 -6.92
CA SER A 157 24.67 -6.81 -6.78
C SER A 157 24.79 -5.61 -7.72
N GLU A 158 23.91 -5.52 -8.72
CA GLU A 158 23.90 -4.45 -9.71
C GLU A 158 22.67 -3.56 -9.46
N ASP A 159 22.66 -2.39 -10.07
CA ASP A 159 21.49 -1.48 -10.13
C ASP A 159 21.04 -1.54 -11.59
N GLU A 160 19.90 -2.16 -11.82
CA GLU A 160 19.39 -2.52 -13.13
C GLU A 160 18.37 -1.48 -13.59
N ASP A 161 18.08 -1.46 -14.89
CA ASP A 161 16.97 -0.64 -15.41
C ASP A 161 15.65 -1.36 -15.19
N GLU A 162 15.38 -1.72 -13.93
CA GLU A 162 14.21 -2.45 -13.47
C GLU A 162 13.43 -1.61 -12.45
N PRO A 163 12.09 -1.71 -12.45
CA PRO A 163 11.27 -1.04 -11.47
C PRO A 163 11.54 -1.60 -10.06
N GLY A 164 11.63 -0.69 -9.09
CA GLY A 164 11.84 -1.00 -7.69
C GLY A 164 10.55 -1.11 -6.88
N ALA A 165 10.57 -2.01 -5.89
CA ALA A 165 9.56 -2.17 -4.86
C ALA A 165 10.18 -1.91 -3.49
N LEU A 166 9.66 -0.97 -2.69
CA LEU A 166 10.16 -0.72 -1.34
C LEU A 166 9.18 -1.19 -0.26
N PHE A 167 9.63 -2.12 0.59
CA PHE A 167 8.94 -2.48 1.83
C PHE A 167 9.75 -1.99 3.02
N MET A 168 9.11 -1.29 3.95
CA MET A 168 9.76 -0.83 5.17
C MET A 168 8.89 -1.06 6.39
N GLY A 169 9.52 -1.10 7.56
CA GLY A 169 8.81 -1.27 8.81
C GLY A 169 9.57 -0.70 9.99
N CYS A 170 8.88 -0.64 11.14
CA CYS A 170 9.44 -0.16 12.39
C CYS A 170 10.01 1.26 12.29
N GLN A 171 9.26 2.19 11.69
CA GLN A 171 9.45 3.61 12.00
C GLN A 171 9.14 3.88 13.48
N HIS A 172 8.09 3.22 13.99
CA HIS A 172 7.73 3.24 15.40
C HIS A 172 8.28 2.01 16.13
N ALA A 173 9.08 2.26 17.15
CA ALA A 173 9.86 1.27 17.87
C ALA A 173 9.04 0.12 18.51
N ARG A 174 7.87 0.43 19.06
CA ARG A 174 6.98 -0.53 19.75
C ARG A 174 6.18 -1.45 18.82
N GLU A 175 6.20 -1.23 17.51
CA GLU A 175 5.34 -1.94 16.55
C GLU A 175 6.06 -3.18 16.02
N TRP A 176 6.34 -4.14 16.89
CA TRP A 176 7.30 -5.22 16.62
C TRP A 176 6.90 -6.12 15.45
N ILE A 177 5.59 -6.32 15.23
CA ILE A 177 5.10 -7.13 14.10
C ILE A 177 5.41 -6.49 12.74
N ALA A 178 5.59 -5.17 12.69
CA ALA A 178 6.01 -4.46 11.49
C ALA A 178 7.47 -4.75 11.07
N ILE A 179 8.23 -5.46 11.90
CA ILE A 179 9.57 -5.98 11.55
C ILE A 179 9.44 -7.37 10.94
N GLU A 180 8.61 -8.22 11.54
CA GLU A 180 8.50 -9.64 11.20
C GLU A 180 7.86 -9.83 9.83
N VAL A 181 6.86 -9.01 9.46
CA VAL A 181 6.20 -9.09 8.14
C VAL A 181 7.18 -8.82 6.98
N PRO A 182 7.92 -7.68 6.92
CA PRO A 182 8.91 -7.47 5.87
C PRO A 182 10.04 -8.50 5.88
N LEU A 183 10.49 -8.96 7.06
CA LEU A 183 11.48 -10.05 7.16
C LEU A 183 10.94 -11.35 6.54
N TYR A 184 9.68 -11.70 6.82
CA TYR A 184 9.03 -12.89 6.27
C TYR A 184 8.87 -12.82 4.74
N ILE A 185 8.54 -11.63 4.20
CA ILE A 185 8.49 -11.41 2.74
C ILE A 185 9.86 -11.67 2.11
N ALA A 186 10.94 -11.14 2.71
CA ALA A 186 12.30 -11.37 2.23
C ALA A 186 12.66 -12.86 2.20
N GLN A 187 12.35 -13.58 3.29
CA GLN A 187 12.56 -15.02 3.39
C GLN A 187 11.77 -15.80 2.35
N TYR A 188 10.49 -15.45 2.16
CA TYR A 188 9.62 -16.14 1.21
C TYR A 188 10.11 -16.00 -0.23
N LEU A 189 10.48 -14.78 -0.66
CA LEU A 189 10.99 -14.54 -2.01
C LEU A 189 12.28 -15.32 -2.28
N ALA A 190 13.25 -15.24 -1.36
CA ALA A 190 14.52 -15.94 -1.50
C ALA A 190 14.38 -17.47 -1.46
N ASP A 191 13.53 -18.02 -0.58
CA ASP A 191 13.35 -19.46 -0.43
C ASP A 191 12.56 -20.09 -1.59
N ASN A 192 11.72 -19.31 -2.27
CA ASN A 192 10.84 -19.83 -3.33
C ASN A 192 11.29 -19.47 -4.75
N TYR A 193 12.39 -18.71 -4.92
CA TYR A 193 12.90 -18.30 -6.23
C TYR A 193 13.10 -19.47 -7.22
N ASP A 194 13.74 -20.57 -6.79
CA ASP A 194 13.98 -21.75 -7.64
C ASP A 194 12.81 -22.76 -7.63
N ILE A 195 11.70 -22.44 -6.94
CA ILE A 195 10.60 -23.38 -6.67
C ILE A 195 9.30 -22.93 -7.33
N ASP A 196 8.97 -21.65 -7.20
CA ASP A 196 7.71 -21.04 -7.61
C ASP A 196 7.96 -20.11 -8.80
N ALA A 197 7.26 -20.38 -9.92
CA ALA A 197 7.44 -19.66 -11.17
C ALA A 197 6.97 -18.20 -11.07
N ASP A 198 5.96 -17.92 -10.24
CA ASP A 198 5.45 -16.56 -10.05
C ASP A 198 6.46 -15.77 -9.22
N VAL A 199 6.99 -16.35 -8.13
CA VAL A 199 8.07 -15.71 -7.34
C VAL A 199 9.31 -15.49 -8.19
N LYS A 200 9.69 -16.47 -9.02
CA LYS A 200 10.81 -16.30 -9.95
C LYS A 200 10.59 -15.11 -10.88
N TRP A 201 9.40 -15.01 -11.48
CA TRP A 201 9.08 -13.90 -12.38
C TRP A 201 9.16 -12.55 -11.65
N LEU A 202 8.65 -12.45 -10.42
CA LEU A 202 8.75 -11.23 -9.63
C LEU A 202 10.20 -10.81 -9.36
N VAL A 203 11.06 -11.75 -8.98
CA VAL A 203 12.47 -11.49 -8.66
C VAL A 203 13.31 -11.23 -9.92
N ASP A 204 12.95 -11.82 -11.07
CA ASP A 204 13.61 -11.62 -12.36
C ASP A 204 13.21 -10.29 -13.06
N ASN A 205 12.24 -9.53 -12.55
CA ASN A 205 11.71 -8.33 -13.22
C ASN A 205 11.49 -7.14 -12.26
N CYS A 206 11.99 -7.21 -11.03
CA CYS A 206 11.81 -6.15 -10.03
C CYS A 206 12.94 -6.14 -9.03
N GLU A 207 13.44 -4.94 -8.73
CA GLU A 207 14.33 -4.74 -7.61
C GLU A 207 13.54 -4.61 -6.30
N ILE A 208 13.46 -5.69 -5.54
CA ILE A 208 12.67 -5.72 -4.30
C ILE A 208 13.57 -5.33 -3.12
N TRP A 209 13.43 -4.08 -2.67
CA TRP A 209 14.14 -3.54 -1.53
C TRP A 209 13.32 -3.64 -0.25
N ILE A 210 13.92 -4.19 0.80
CA ILE A 210 13.26 -4.40 2.09
C ILE A 210 14.11 -3.83 3.21
N VAL A 211 13.54 -2.94 4.02
CA VAL A 211 14.15 -2.34 5.22
C VAL A 211 13.31 -2.69 6.46
N PRO A 212 13.55 -3.85 7.11
CA PRO A 212 12.68 -4.32 8.19
C PRO A 212 12.72 -3.44 9.45
N ILE A 213 13.84 -2.77 9.71
CA ILE A 213 14.04 -1.94 10.90
C ILE A 213 14.58 -0.56 10.50
N VAL A 214 13.68 0.40 10.33
CA VAL A 214 14.03 1.80 10.06
C VAL A 214 14.54 2.50 11.33
N ASN A 215 14.04 2.10 12.51
CA ASN A 215 14.40 2.67 13.82
C ASN A 215 15.11 1.66 14.75
N PRO A 216 16.35 1.22 14.44
CA PRO A 216 17.08 0.26 15.28
C PRO A 216 17.22 0.64 16.75
N ASP A 217 17.54 1.92 17.02
CA ASP A 217 17.76 2.38 18.39
C ASP A 217 16.47 2.36 19.21
N GLY A 218 15.40 2.87 18.63
CA GLY A 218 14.09 2.85 19.26
C GLY A 218 13.63 1.42 19.50
N TYR A 219 13.79 0.54 18.51
CA TYR A 219 13.39 -0.86 18.61
C TYR A 219 14.08 -1.57 19.79
N GLU A 220 15.41 -1.51 19.86
CA GLU A 220 16.17 -2.12 20.96
C GLU A 220 15.83 -1.48 22.32
N PHE A 221 15.60 -0.17 22.36
CA PHE A 221 15.13 0.49 23.58
C PHE A 221 13.75 -0.01 24.00
N SER A 222 12.85 -0.31 23.04
CA SER A 222 11.54 -0.85 23.35
C SER A 222 11.59 -2.28 23.90
N ARG A 223 12.51 -3.11 23.42
CA ARG A 223 12.71 -4.47 23.94
C ARG A 223 13.29 -4.50 25.34
N THR A 224 14.23 -3.60 25.62
CA THR A 224 15.12 -3.70 26.79
C THR A 224 14.85 -2.69 27.90
N SER A 225 14.14 -1.59 27.61
CA SER A 225 13.92 -0.49 28.55
C SER A 225 12.46 -0.08 28.68
N ASP A 226 11.80 0.32 27.58
CA ASP A 226 10.42 0.84 27.59
C ASP A 226 9.61 0.24 26.44
N ARG A 227 8.86 -0.83 26.73
CA ARG A 227 8.05 -1.56 25.74
C ARG A 227 7.01 -0.71 25.01
N MET A 228 6.69 0.50 25.48
CA MET A 228 5.76 1.44 24.83
C MET A 228 6.46 2.63 24.18
N TRP A 229 7.79 2.59 24.04
CA TRP A 229 8.56 3.60 23.32
C TRP A 229 8.23 3.58 21.83
N ARG A 230 7.94 4.75 21.25
CA ARG A 230 7.55 4.90 19.83
C ARG A 230 8.64 5.55 18.97
N LYS A 231 9.22 6.64 19.45
CA LYS A 231 10.12 7.54 18.70
C LYS A 231 11.48 6.90 18.41
N ASN A 232 12.35 7.59 17.67
CA ASN A 232 13.78 7.24 17.66
C ASN A 232 14.46 7.61 18.99
N ARG A 233 15.80 7.56 19.05
CA ARG A 233 16.59 7.81 20.27
C ARG A 233 17.45 9.06 20.25
N ARG A 234 17.13 10.02 19.39
CA ARG A 234 17.77 11.35 19.38
C ARG A 234 17.81 11.98 20.78
N ASP A 235 18.96 12.51 21.20
CA ASP A 235 19.03 13.44 22.35
C ASP A 235 18.63 14.85 21.90
N ASN A 236 17.57 15.41 22.48
CA ASN A 236 17.07 16.75 22.11
C ASN A 236 17.81 17.88 22.86
N GLY A 237 18.73 17.57 23.79
CA GLY A 237 19.52 18.54 24.55
C GLY A 237 18.79 19.24 25.69
N ASP A 238 17.52 18.88 25.93
CA ASP A 238 16.66 19.39 27.00
C ASP A 238 16.25 18.31 28.01
N GLY A 239 16.84 17.11 27.91
CA GLY A 239 16.52 15.95 28.73
C GLY A 239 15.40 15.07 28.17
N THR A 240 14.75 15.47 27.07
CA THR A 240 13.83 14.61 26.33
C THR A 240 14.57 13.86 25.22
N PHE A 241 13.99 12.75 24.78
CA PHE A 241 14.54 11.93 23.72
C PHE A 241 13.52 11.67 22.61
N GLY A 242 14.05 11.52 21.41
CA GLY A 242 13.36 10.98 20.25
C GLY A 242 12.54 11.99 19.46
N VAL A 243 12.42 11.70 18.18
CA VAL A 243 11.54 12.30 17.18
C VAL A 243 10.62 11.19 16.64
N ASP A 244 9.36 11.52 16.39
CA ASP A 244 8.47 10.63 15.65
C ASP A 244 8.92 10.63 14.18
N LEU A 245 9.44 9.48 13.72
CA LEU A 245 9.96 9.33 12.37
C LEU A 245 8.85 9.54 11.33
N ASN A 246 7.61 9.11 11.62
CA ASN A 246 6.48 9.28 10.71
C ASN A 246 5.79 10.65 10.84
N ARG A 247 6.50 11.64 11.41
CA ARG A 247 6.21 13.09 11.36
C ARG A 247 7.39 13.91 10.84
N ASN A 248 8.45 13.25 10.38
CA ASN A 248 9.71 13.89 10.01
C ASN A 248 9.94 13.99 8.49
N TRP A 249 8.97 13.60 7.66
CA TRP A 249 9.07 13.68 6.20
C TRP A 249 8.73 15.09 5.68
N SER A 250 9.23 15.48 4.51
CA SER A 250 9.19 16.90 4.06
C SER A 250 7.86 17.36 3.47
N TYR A 251 7.04 16.45 2.96
CA TYR A 251 5.82 16.83 2.27
C TYR A 251 4.77 17.33 3.25
N MET A 252 4.29 18.55 3.02
CA MET A 252 3.34 19.25 3.89
C MET A 252 3.76 19.32 5.37
N TRP A 253 5.08 19.30 5.63
CA TRP A 253 5.63 19.26 6.98
C TRP A 253 5.29 20.50 7.81
N GLY A 254 5.03 20.29 9.11
CA GLY A 254 4.72 21.36 10.05
C GLY A 254 3.27 21.86 10.04
N ARG A 255 2.34 21.09 9.46
CA ARG A 255 0.89 21.34 9.48
C ARG A 255 0.21 20.67 10.70
N GLN A 256 -0.89 19.93 10.48
CA GLN A 256 -1.74 19.34 11.53
C GLN A 256 -1.27 17.93 11.90
N GLY A 257 -1.76 17.40 13.03
CA GLY A 257 -1.49 16.03 13.45
C GLY A 257 -0.02 15.76 13.83
N LEU A 258 0.70 16.79 14.25
CA LEU A 258 2.08 16.72 14.70
C LEU A 258 2.33 17.68 15.86
N SER A 259 3.45 17.52 16.57
CA SER A 259 3.83 18.39 17.69
C SER A 259 5.20 19.02 17.50
N GLY A 260 5.30 20.31 17.87
CA GLY A 260 6.59 21.01 18.02
C GLY A 260 7.24 20.83 19.39
N THR A 261 6.61 20.11 20.31
CA THR A 261 7.10 19.92 21.69
C THR A 261 7.93 18.66 21.77
N THR A 262 9.18 18.78 22.23
CA THR A 262 10.17 17.69 22.29
C THR A 262 9.74 16.48 23.13
N ASN A 263 8.93 16.71 24.17
CA ASN A 263 8.37 15.64 25.02
C ASN A 263 7.11 14.97 24.45
N SER A 264 6.54 15.48 23.36
CA SER A 264 5.36 14.83 22.73
C SER A 264 5.78 13.54 22.06
N ILE A 265 4.87 12.57 22.05
CA ILE A 265 5.03 11.33 21.30
C ILE A 265 5.02 11.58 19.78
N GLU A 266 4.34 12.65 19.34
CA GLU A 266 4.21 13.11 17.95
C GLU A 266 5.23 14.22 17.61
N TYR A 267 6.36 14.29 18.34
CA TYR A 267 7.35 15.33 18.11
C TYR A 267 7.98 15.20 16.72
N ARG A 268 7.70 16.16 15.83
CA ARG A 268 8.10 16.14 14.42
C ARG A 268 9.59 16.36 14.11
N GLY A 269 10.39 16.66 15.14
CA GLY A 269 11.77 17.11 14.99
C GLY A 269 11.91 18.62 14.69
N PRO A 270 13.15 19.13 14.67
CA PRO A 270 13.45 20.55 14.43
C PRO A 270 13.32 20.99 12.96
N SER A 271 13.43 20.06 12.01
CA SER A 271 13.27 20.28 10.56
C SER A 271 12.75 18.98 9.92
N ALA A 272 12.13 19.07 8.75
CA ALA A 272 11.94 17.88 7.91
C ALA A 272 13.29 17.21 7.62
N PHE A 273 13.30 15.88 7.56
CA PHE A 273 14.48 15.04 7.43
C PHE A 273 15.58 15.43 8.42
N SER A 274 15.24 15.73 9.67
CA SER A 274 16.24 16.01 10.71
C SER A 274 16.90 14.74 11.24
N GLU A 275 16.26 13.60 11.05
CA GLU A 275 16.68 12.32 11.61
C GLU A 275 17.49 11.51 10.59
N PRO A 276 18.61 10.89 10.99
CA PRO A 276 19.40 10.06 10.08
C PRO A 276 18.60 8.86 9.55
N GLU A 277 17.64 8.35 10.32
CA GLU A 277 16.75 7.26 9.90
C GLU A 277 15.89 7.65 8.69
N THR A 278 15.22 8.81 8.72
CA THR A 278 14.41 9.28 7.57
C THR A 278 15.27 9.77 6.41
N GLN A 279 16.44 10.37 6.69
CA GLN A 279 17.41 10.73 5.64
C GLN A 279 17.89 9.49 4.88
N THR A 280 18.11 8.38 5.57
CA THR A 280 18.58 7.13 4.98
C THR A 280 17.57 6.57 3.97
N ILE A 281 16.28 6.54 4.32
CA ILE A 281 15.23 6.09 3.39
C ILE A 281 15.04 7.09 2.24
N ARG A 282 15.11 8.39 2.53
CA ARG A 282 15.09 9.43 1.50
C ARG A 282 16.18 9.20 0.46
N ASP A 283 17.40 8.91 0.91
CA ASP A 283 18.57 8.73 0.06
C ASP A 283 18.47 7.42 -0.75
N LEU A 284 17.94 6.35 -0.16
CA LEU A 284 17.62 5.12 -0.89
C LEU A 284 16.61 5.39 -2.02
N VAL A 285 15.51 6.07 -1.72
CA VAL A 285 14.49 6.47 -2.71
C VAL A 285 15.01 7.48 -3.74
N GLN A 286 16.10 8.21 -3.45
CA GLN A 286 16.77 9.05 -4.46
C GLN A 286 17.62 8.26 -5.44
N ALA A 287 18.12 7.12 -5.00
CA ALA A 287 19.10 6.35 -5.73
C ALA A 287 18.47 5.36 -6.72
N HIS A 288 17.21 4.97 -6.51
CA HIS A 288 16.54 3.92 -7.29
C HIS A 288 15.14 4.36 -7.78
N ASP A 289 14.65 3.76 -8.86
CA ASP A 289 13.32 4.01 -9.43
C ASP A 289 12.26 3.13 -8.74
N PHE A 290 11.67 3.61 -7.66
CA PHE A 290 10.59 2.87 -6.98
C PHE A 290 9.22 3.15 -7.60
N ARG A 291 8.44 2.09 -7.88
CA ARG A 291 7.04 2.22 -8.32
C ARG A 291 6.05 2.26 -7.16
N PHE A 292 6.35 1.55 -6.08
CA PHE A 292 5.60 1.67 -4.83
C PHE A 292 6.50 1.68 -3.59
N LEU A 293 5.92 2.19 -2.51
CA LEU A 293 6.46 2.15 -1.15
C LEU A 293 5.36 1.62 -0.22
N LEU A 294 5.65 0.56 0.52
CA LEU A 294 4.76 0.03 1.56
C LEU A 294 5.41 0.18 2.93
N ASP A 295 4.76 0.95 3.81
CA ASP A 295 5.19 1.19 5.18
C ASP A 295 4.33 0.39 6.17
N TYR A 296 4.94 -0.63 6.78
CA TYR A 296 4.27 -1.44 7.78
C TYR A 296 4.31 -0.76 9.15
N HIS A 297 3.14 -0.70 9.75
CA HIS A 297 2.87 -0.20 11.09
C HIS A 297 2.04 -1.23 11.87
N SER A 298 1.76 -0.94 13.13
CA SER A 298 0.68 -1.60 13.84
C SER A 298 0.08 -0.64 14.86
N TRP A 299 -1.22 -0.69 15.12
CA TRP A 299 -2.15 -1.79 14.88
C TRP A 299 -3.52 -1.24 14.48
N GLY A 300 -4.43 -2.13 14.09
CA GLY A 300 -5.83 -1.76 13.87
C GLY A 300 -6.47 -2.43 12.67
N GLN A 301 -5.70 -3.19 11.88
CA GLN A 301 -6.15 -3.74 10.59
C GLN A 301 -6.63 -2.62 9.67
N ILE A 302 -5.75 -1.66 9.41
CA ILE A 302 -6.07 -0.48 8.59
C ILE A 302 -5.11 -0.42 7.41
N THR A 303 -5.64 -0.09 6.24
CA THR A 303 -4.85 0.28 5.06
C THR A 303 -5.04 1.76 4.79
N TYR A 304 -3.98 2.46 4.40
CA TYR A 304 -4.07 3.86 4.01
C TYR A 304 -3.17 4.18 2.82
N SER A 305 -3.50 5.28 2.17
CA SER A 305 -2.78 5.90 1.08
C SER A 305 -2.86 7.41 1.24
N PRO A 306 -2.03 8.18 0.53
CA PRO A 306 -2.13 9.63 0.50
C PRO A 306 -3.53 10.13 0.10
N TRP A 307 -3.97 11.27 0.61
CA TRP A 307 -3.24 12.13 1.56
C TRP A 307 -3.52 11.80 3.03
N GLY A 308 -2.50 11.85 3.87
CA GLY A 308 -2.61 11.91 5.32
C GLY A 308 -2.93 13.32 5.83
N TYR A 309 -2.42 14.37 5.17
CA TYR A 309 -2.55 15.76 5.64
C TYR A 309 -3.90 16.43 5.39
N THR A 310 -4.78 15.81 4.60
CA THR A 310 -6.11 16.32 4.27
C THR A 310 -7.08 15.17 4.05
N PHE A 311 -8.38 15.47 4.10
CA PHE A 311 -9.43 14.53 3.67
C PHE A 311 -9.71 14.60 2.17
N ASP A 312 -9.12 15.55 1.47
CA ASP A 312 -9.23 15.62 0.02
C ASP A 312 -8.48 14.43 -0.60
N PRO A 313 -9.04 13.80 -1.65
CA PRO A 313 -8.37 12.70 -2.33
C PRO A 313 -7.07 13.17 -3.00
N CYS A 314 -6.09 12.27 -3.11
CA CYS A 314 -4.96 12.49 -4.01
C CYS A 314 -5.38 12.33 -5.48
N PRO A 315 -4.60 12.87 -6.45
CA PRO A 315 -4.92 12.73 -7.88
C PRO A 315 -5.18 11.29 -8.33
N ASP A 316 -4.51 10.32 -7.72
CA ASP A 316 -4.66 8.89 -8.03
C ASP A 316 -5.47 8.11 -6.96
N ASP A 317 -6.36 8.79 -6.23
CA ASP A 317 -7.15 8.16 -5.17
C ASP A 317 -7.98 6.96 -5.66
N ILE A 318 -8.48 7.00 -6.90
CA ILE A 318 -9.27 5.90 -7.50
C ILE A 318 -8.42 4.63 -7.70
N PRO A 319 -7.31 4.65 -8.47
CA PRO A 319 -6.48 3.46 -8.62
C PRO A 319 -5.85 3.02 -7.29
N MET A 320 -5.45 3.95 -6.41
CA MET A 320 -4.91 3.57 -5.09
C MET A 320 -5.98 2.95 -4.18
N SER A 321 -7.23 3.40 -4.24
CA SER A 321 -8.35 2.79 -3.51
C SER A 321 -8.70 1.40 -4.02
N THR A 322 -8.57 1.18 -5.34
CA THR A 322 -8.66 -0.13 -5.98
C THR A 322 -7.60 -1.08 -5.41
N MET A 323 -6.33 -0.66 -5.44
CA MET A 323 -5.22 -1.45 -4.89
C MET A 323 -5.40 -1.74 -3.39
N LYS A 324 -5.79 -0.74 -2.58
CA LYS A 324 -6.11 -0.94 -1.16
C LYS A 324 -7.22 -1.96 -0.97
N PHE A 325 -8.26 -1.93 -1.80
CA PHE A 325 -9.33 -2.92 -1.72
C PHE A 325 -8.81 -4.33 -2.03
N THR A 326 -8.02 -4.50 -3.09
CA THR A 326 -7.41 -5.80 -3.45
C THR A 326 -6.49 -6.31 -2.34
N ILE A 327 -5.65 -5.45 -1.75
CA ILE A 327 -4.84 -5.76 -0.55
C ILE A 327 -5.71 -6.31 0.57
N ARG A 328 -6.79 -5.61 0.94
CA ARG A 328 -7.69 -6.02 2.03
C ARG A 328 -8.38 -7.34 1.74
N ASN A 329 -8.78 -7.58 0.49
CA ASN A 329 -9.40 -8.83 0.08
C ASN A 329 -8.44 -10.01 0.14
N LEU A 330 -7.22 -9.86 -0.37
CA LEU A 330 -6.18 -10.88 -0.32
C LEU A 330 -5.88 -11.31 1.13
N ILE A 331 -5.78 -10.34 2.04
CA ILE A 331 -5.62 -10.61 3.48
C ILE A 331 -6.83 -11.38 4.04
N LYS A 332 -8.04 -10.91 3.76
CA LYS A 332 -9.29 -11.52 4.22
C LYS A 332 -9.47 -12.95 3.70
N GLU A 333 -9.11 -13.24 2.46
CA GLU A 333 -9.18 -14.57 1.87
C GLU A 333 -8.19 -15.54 2.53
N THR A 334 -7.06 -15.01 3.01
CA THR A 334 -5.99 -15.82 3.62
C THR A 334 -6.29 -16.20 5.07
N SER A 335 -6.69 -15.23 5.90
CA SER A 335 -6.88 -15.45 7.35
C SER A 335 -8.28 -15.17 7.87
N GLY A 336 -9.13 -14.51 7.07
CA GLY A 336 -10.41 -13.97 7.51
C GLY A 336 -10.32 -12.62 8.22
N ALA A 337 -9.11 -12.06 8.39
CA ALA A 337 -8.93 -10.74 8.99
C ALA A 337 -9.59 -9.66 8.11
N ILE A 338 -10.29 -8.72 8.75
CA ILE A 338 -11.01 -7.65 8.06
C ILE A 338 -10.24 -6.37 8.28
N TYR A 339 -9.58 -5.92 7.22
CA TYR A 339 -8.93 -4.62 7.19
C TYR A 339 -9.90 -3.57 6.65
N ILE A 340 -9.75 -2.32 7.09
CA ILE A 340 -10.56 -1.17 6.65
C ILE A 340 -9.69 -0.04 6.10
N ASP A 341 -10.30 0.91 5.40
CA ASP A 341 -9.61 2.14 5.02
C ASP A 341 -9.44 3.09 6.22
N TRP A 342 -8.34 3.83 6.28
CA TRP A 342 -8.13 4.82 7.35
C TRP A 342 -9.26 5.82 7.43
N PHE A 343 -9.75 6.37 6.31
CA PHE A 343 -10.82 7.37 6.38
C PHE A 343 -12.23 6.79 6.59
N ASP A 344 -12.37 5.46 6.52
CA ASP A 344 -13.59 4.74 6.97
C ASP A 344 -13.59 4.51 8.48
N TRP A 345 -12.43 4.59 9.14
CA TRP A 345 -12.32 4.45 10.59
C TRP A 345 -12.91 5.70 11.28
N PRO A 346 -13.87 5.56 12.23
CA PRO A 346 -14.50 6.72 12.86
C PRO A 346 -13.55 7.60 13.68
N GLY A 347 -12.40 7.05 14.07
CA GLY A 347 -11.33 7.76 14.78
C GLY A 347 -10.36 8.49 13.86
N ALA A 348 -10.54 8.45 12.54
CA ALA A 348 -9.58 9.00 11.58
C ALA A 348 -9.32 10.48 11.79
N TYR A 349 -8.04 10.83 11.73
CA TYR A 349 -7.54 12.21 11.79
C TYR A 349 -6.48 12.42 10.71
N VAL A 350 -6.23 13.69 10.40
CA VAL A 350 -5.17 14.07 9.47
C VAL A 350 -3.82 14.12 10.18
N THR A 351 -2.77 13.71 9.50
CA THR A 351 -1.38 13.75 9.96
C THR A 351 -0.51 14.43 8.92
N SER A 352 0.69 14.90 9.26
CA SER A 352 1.53 15.58 8.28
C SER A 352 2.99 15.20 8.46
N GLY A 353 3.71 15.19 7.35
CA GLY A 353 5.09 14.76 7.32
C GLY A 353 5.25 13.28 7.58
N ASP A 354 4.36 12.46 7.01
CA ASP A 354 4.47 11.00 6.95
C ASP A 354 5.15 10.51 5.65
N SER A 355 5.60 9.26 5.67
CA SER A 355 6.33 8.60 4.58
C SER A 355 5.49 8.47 3.31
N CYS A 356 4.21 8.12 3.45
CA CYS A 356 3.31 7.89 2.33
C CYS A 356 3.04 9.17 1.55
N ASP A 357 2.70 10.25 2.25
CA ASP A 357 2.47 11.57 1.65
C ASP A 357 3.71 12.10 0.95
N TRP A 358 4.90 11.86 1.52
CA TRP A 358 6.16 12.24 0.89
C TRP A 358 6.48 11.40 -0.35
N GLY A 359 6.36 10.07 -0.25
CA GLY A 359 6.62 9.15 -1.36
C GLY A 359 5.74 9.49 -2.56
N TYR A 360 4.45 9.72 -2.35
CA TYR A 360 3.59 10.11 -3.45
C TYR A 360 3.78 11.56 -3.88
N GLY A 361 3.71 12.51 -2.94
CA GLY A 361 3.65 13.94 -3.26
C GLY A 361 4.94 14.58 -3.76
N GLU A 362 6.10 14.04 -3.41
CA GLU A 362 7.39 14.52 -3.93
C GLU A 362 8.01 13.59 -4.96
N ARG A 363 7.67 12.28 -4.95
CA ARG A 363 8.33 11.29 -5.81
C ARG A 363 7.43 10.64 -6.86
N GLY A 364 6.11 10.80 -6.77
CA GLY A 364 5.18 10.09 -7.65
C GLY A 364 5.15 8.58 -7.40
N ILE A 365 5.60 8.11 -6.24
CA ILE A 365 5.61 6.70 -5.87
C ILE A 365 4.25 6.34 -5.28
N TYR A 366 3.61 5.29 -5.79
CA TYR A 366 2.39 4.77 -5.17
C TYR A 366 2.69 4.29 -3.76
N SER A 367 2.26 5.06 -2.76
CA SER A 367 2.66 4.83 -1.38
C SER A 367 1.48 4.36 -0.54
N PHE A 368 1.70 3.32 0.25
CA PHE A 368 0.67 2.71 1.09
C PHE A 368 1.22 2.48 2.49
N GLY A 369 0.33 2.51 3.46
CA GLY A 369 0.62 2.04 4.81
C GLY A 369 -0.36 0.98 5.25
N ILE A 370 0.12 0.05 6.06
CA ILE A 370 -0.70 -0.99 6.70
C ILE A 370 -0.48 -0.95 8.21
N GLU A 371 -1.53 -0.62 8.95
CA GLU A 371 -1.61 -0.93 10.38
C GLU A 371 -1.98 -2.41 10.53
N LEU A 372 -0.97 -3.23 10.79
CA LEU A 372 -1.09 -4.68 10.89
C LEU A 372 -2.05 -5.11 12.01
N GLY A 373 -2.52 -6.36 11.91
CA GLY A 373 -3.37 -6.97 12.91
C GLY A 373 -2.68 -7.14 14.28
N PRO A 374 -3.48 -7.46 15.31
CA PRO A 374 -4.94 -7.54 15.31
C PRO A 374 -5.64 -6.16 15.31
N GLU A 375 -6.96 -6.16 15.13
CA GLU A 375 -7.80 -4.94 15.20
C GLU A 375 -7.66 -4.19 16.54
N SER A 376 -7.38 -4.90 17.63
CA SER A 376 -7.25 -4.29 18.97
C SER A 376 -6.27 -5.05 19.86
N GLY A 377 -5.81 -4.38 20.92
CA GLY A 377 -4.94 -4.98 21.94
C GLY A 377 -3.54 -4.40 22.02
N GLY A 378 -3.21 -3.43 21.16
CA GLY A 378 -1.96 -2.67 21.20
C GLY A 378 -0.93 -3.10 20.14
N PRO A 379 0.25 -2.44 20.14
CA PRO A 379 1.23 -2.51 19.06
C PRO A 379 2.09 -3.78 19.05
N ILE A 380 1.91 -4.64 20.06
CA ILE A 380 2.74 -5.85 20.23
C ILE A 380 1.80 -7.04 20.40
N PRO A 381 1.34 -7.63 19.29
CA PRO A 381 0.54 -8.85 19.35
C PRO A 381 1.32 -10.02 19.96
N PRO A 382 0.63 -11.01 20.55
CA PRO A 382 1.29 -12.19 21.06
C PRO A 382 1.94 -13.02 19.96
N GLU A 383 2.97 -13.77 20.34
CA GLU A 383 3.91 -14.45 19.44
C GLU A 383 3.24 -15.54 18.59
N ASN A 384 2.12 -16.09 19.05
CA ASN A 384 1.31 -17.05 18.29
C ASN A 384 0.54 -16.43 17.12
N LEU A 385 0.46 -15.10 17.03
CA LEU A 385 -0.12 -14.39 15.89
C LEU A 385 0.91 -14.03 14.82
N ILE A 386 2.22 -14.10 15.11
CA ILE A 386 3.27 -13.67 14.17
C ILE A 386 3.13 -14.40 12.83
N ASP A 387 3.09 -15.74 12.85
CA ASP A 387 2.98 -16.55 11.63
C ASP A 387 1.67 -16.27 10.86
N ILE A 388 0.58 -15.97 11.58
CA ILE A 388 -0.73 -15.67 10.98
C ILE A 388 -0.68 -14.32 10.26
N ILE A 389 -0.17 -13.29 10.95
CA ILE A 389 -0.09 -11.92 10.40
C ILE A 389 0.92 -11.85 9.25
N CYS A 390 2.03 -12.59 9.33
CA CYS A 390 2.99 -12.71 8.24
C CYS A 390 2.35 -13.40 7.02
N ALA A 391 1.69 -14.54 7.23
CA ALA A 391 1.06 -15.29 6.15
C ALA A 391 -0.09 -14.51 5.48
N GLU A 392 -0.91 -13.80 6.24
CA GLU A 392 -2.05 -13.06 5.69
C GLU A 392 -1.63 -11.85 4.84
N ASN A 393 -0.50 -11.22 5.15
CA ASN A 393 -0.01 -10.04 4.42
C ASN A 393 0.86 -10.39 3.20
N LEU A 394 1.35 -11.63 3.10
CA LEU A 394 2.22 -12.05 2.01
C LEU A 394 1.56 -11.90 0.62
N PRO A 395 0.31 -12.36 0.37
CA PRO A 395 -0.30 -12.22 -0.95
C PRO A 395 -0.46 -10.76 -1.38
N ALA A 396 -0.74 -9.85 -0.44
CA ALA A 396 -0.80 -8.41 -0.71
C ALA A 396 0.57 -7.83 -1.10
N ALA A 397 1.65 -8.29 -0.45
CA ALA A 397 3.01 -7.89 -0.82
C ALA A 397 3.37 -8.40 -2.23
N LEU A 398 3.07 -9.66 -2.55
CA LEU A 398 3.31 -10.23 -3.88
C LEU A 398 2.51 -9.52 -4.98
N TYR A 399 1.26 -9.13 -4.69
CA TYR A 399 0.45 -8.30 -5.60
C TYR A 399 1.10 -6.95 -5.88
N LEU A 400 1.58 -6.25 -4.85
CA LEU A 400 2.26 -4.97 -5.05
C LEU A 400 3.58 -5.15 -5.82
N ILE A 401 4.38 -6.18 -5.51
CA ILE A 401 5.58 -6.50 -6.30
C ILE A 401 5.20 -6.77 -7.74
N SER A 402 4.12 -7.52 -8.01
CA SER A 402 3.68 -7.76 -9.39
C SER A 402 3.29 -6.47 -10.10
N PHE A 403 2.74 -5.49 -9.37
CA PHE A 403 2.41 -4.18 -9.90
C PHE A 403 3.66 -3.32 -10.16
N ALA A 404 4.74 -3.46 -9.38
CA ALA A 404 6.03 -2.84 -9.70
C ALA A 404 6.72 -3.54 -10.88
N ALA A 405 6.88 -4.86 -10.80
CA ALA A 405 7.56 -5.73 -11.77
C ALA A 405 6.93 -5.67 -13.16
N ALA A 406 5.64 -5.36 -13.17
CA ALA A 406 4.94 -4.83 -14.31
C ALA A 406 5.56 -3.49 -14.80
N ASP A 407 6.80 -3.52 -15.31
CA ASP A 407 7.25 -2.52 -16.29
C ASP A 407 6.51 -2.78 -17.60
N TYR A 408 5.27 -2.36 -17.50
CA TYR A 408 4.26 -2.37 -18.50
C TYR A 408 4.56 -1.38 -19.62
N GLY A 409 5.75 -0.76 -19.69
CA GLY A 409 6.17 0.07 -20.81
C GLY A 409 5.18 1.19 -21.14
N ILE A 410 4.68 1.89 -20.13
CA ILE A 410 3.79 3.05 -20.33
C ILE A 410 4.65 4.25 -20.68
N GLU A 411 4.68 4.61 -21.96
CA GLU A 411 5.51 5.70 -22.47
C GLU A 411 4.67 6.70 -23.26
N ASN A 412 4.82 7.99 -22.96
CA ASN A 412 4.39 9.03 -23.88
C ASN A 412 5.50 9.23 -24.93
N LEU A 413 5.29 8.72 -26.14
CA LEU A 413 6.28 8.73 -27.22
C LEU A 413 6.70 10.14 -27.66
N VAL A 414 5.86 11.15 -27.41
CA VAL A 414 6.18 12.54 -27.77
C VAL A 414 7.19 13.13 -26.79
N THR A 415 7.05 12.83 -25.50
CA THR A 415 7.92 13.37 -24.45
C THR A 415 9.08 12.43 -24.08
N GLY A 416 8.96 11.14 -24.38
CA GLY A 416 9.87 10.08 -23.94
C GLY A 416 9.79 9.79 -22.44
N LYS A 417 8.78 10.32 -21.75
CA LYS A 417 8.57 10.03 -20.33
C LYS A 417 7.87 8.69 -20.16
N THR A 418 8.31 7.93 -19.17
CA THR A 418 7.65 6.72 -18.69
C THR A 418 6.77 7.05 -17.48
N TYR A 419 5.75 6.23 -17.26
CA TYR A 419 4.78 6.44 -16.18
C TYR A 419 4.51 5.14 -15.43
N SER A 420 4.08 5.27 -14.18
CA SER A 420 3.66 4.17 -13.31
C SER A 420 2.20 3.77 -13.47
N SER A 421 1.41 4.55 -14.21
CA SER A 421 0.01 4.23 -14.55
C SER A 421 -0.41 4.89 -15.86
N ILE A 422 -1.44 4.34 -16.49
CA ILE A 422 -2.01 4.86 -17.73
C ILE A 422 -2.67 6.22 -17.46
N GLN A 423 -3.37 6.36 -16.32
CA GLN A 423 -4.03 7.61 -15.99
C GLN A 423 -3.04 8.77 -15.77
N LEU A 424 -1.88 8.52 -15.15
CA LEU A 424 -0.84 9.55 -15.00
C LEU A 424 -0.29 10.00 -16.36
N ALA A 425 -0.07 9.06 -17.27
CA ALA A 425 0.36 9.36 -18.63
C ALA A 425 -0.68 10.24 -19.35
N ILE A 426 -1.97 9.90 -19.24
CA ILE A 426 -3.08 10.67 -19.82
C ILE A 426 -3.18 12.06 -19.20
N ASN A 427 -3.03 12.17 -17.88
CA ASN A 427 -3.11 13.43 -17.15
C ASN A 427 -2.00 14.41 -17.58
N ASP A 428 -0.75 13.94 -17.71
CA ASP A 428 0.41 14.74 -18.15
C ASP A 428 0.41 15.02 -19.66
N ALA A 429 -0.22 14.17 -20.48
CA ALA A 429 -0.23 14.28 -21.92
C ALA A 429 -0.97 15.52 -22.46
N ASN A 430 -0.45 16.05 -23.56
CA ASN A 430 -1.07 17.11 -24.35
C ASN A 430 -1.94 16.52 -25.47
N ASP A 431 -2.84 17.34 -26.02
CA ASP A 431 -3.60 16.96 -27.20
C ASP A 431 -2.66 16.62 -28.37
N GLY A 432 -2.88 15.45 -28.96
CA GLY A 432 -2.09 14.86 -30.04
C GLY A 432 -0.97 13.93 -29.58
N ASP A 433 -0.73 13.80 -28.27
CA ASP A 433 0.26 12.86 -27.75
C ASP A 433 -0.15 11.39 -28.01
N GLU A 434 0.86 10.52 -28.01
CA GLU A 434 0.69 9.08 -28.19
C GLU A 434 1.29 8.36 -26.99
N ILE A 435 0.44 7.67 -26.24
CA ILE A 435 0.79 6.85 -25.09
C ILE A 435 0.78 5.39 -25.55
N VAL A 436 1.93 4.74 -25.43
CA VAL A 436 2.10 3.32 -25.68
C VAL A 436 2.06 2.57 -24.36
N VAL A 437 1.44 1.40 -24.39
CA VAL A 437 1.22 0.51 -23.25
C VAL A 437 1.73 -0.88 -23.63
N GLY A 438 2.66 -1.41 -22.85
CA GLY A 438 3.19 -2.77 -22.97
C GLY A 438 2.18 -3.86 -22.59
N PRO A 439 2.52 -5.14 -22.80
CA PRO A 439 1.76 -6.24 -22.25
C PRO A 439 1.65 -6.18 -20.73
N GLY A 440 0.43 -6.31 -20.22
CA GLY A 440 0.14 -6.68 -18.83
C GLY A 440 -1.23 -6.25 -18.31
N VAL A 441 -1.46 -6.40 -17.00
CA VAL A 441 -2.76 -6.14 -16.36
C VAL A 441 -2.74 -4.85 -15.52
N TYR A 442 -3.45 -3.84 -16.01
CA TYR A 442 -3.54 -2.50 -15.45
C TYR A 442 -4.83 -2.36 -14.66
N HIS A 443 -4.71 -2.29 -13.33
CA HIS A 443 -5.85 -2.16 -12.42
C HIS A 443 -6.27 -0.69 -12.25
N GLU A 444 -6.86 -0.12 -13.31
CA GLU A 444 -7.13 1.32 -13.41
C GLU A 444 -8.51 1.63 -13.98
N ASN A 445 -9.16 2.64 -13.41
CA ASN A 445 -10.31 3.31 -14.03
C ASN A 445 -9.78 4.50 -14.85
N ILE A 446 -9.90 4.42 -16.17
CA ILE A 446 -9.29 5.39 -17.08
C ILE A 446 -10.27 6.46 -17.50
N GLU A 447 -9.89 7.72 -17.36
CA GLU A 447 -10.69 8.88 -17.72
C GLU A 447 -9.97 9.77 -18.75
N PHE A 448 -10.61 9.97 -19.90
CA PHE A 448 -10.25 10.96 -20.89
C PHE A 448 -11.21 12.15 -20.76
N ILE A 449 -10.93 13.08 -19.84
CA ILE A 449 -11.71 14.29 -19.64
C ILE A 449 -11.08 15.45 -20.42
N GLU A 450 -11.76 15.91 -21.47
CA GLU A 450 -11.28 16.96 -22.39
C GLU A 450 -9.91 16.66 -23.00
N LYS A 451 -9.58 15.38 -23.21
CA LYS A 451 -8.32 14.92 -23.81
C LYS A 451 -8.52 14.48 -25.26
N ASN A 452 -7.59 14.83 -26.15
CA ASN A 452 -7.55 14.35 -27.54
C ASN A 452 -6.19 13.67 -27.82
N LEU A 453 -6.01 12.41 -27.43
CA LEU A 453 -4.74 11.67 -27.55
C LEU A 453 -4.95 10.23 -28.02
N THR A 454 -3.85 9.55 -28.36
CA THR A 454 -3.85 8.11 -28.67
C THR A 454 -3.34 7.30 -27.49
N LEU A 455 -4.11 6.29 -27.06
CA LEU A 455 -3.68 5.25 -26.13
C LEU A 455 -3.68 3.92 -26.89
N ARG A 456 -2.54 3.24 -26.95
CA ARG A 456 -2.46 1.97 -27.67
C ARG A 456 -1.50 0.97 -27.04
N SER A 457 -1.68 -0.31 -27.36
CA SER A 457 -0.65 -1.30 -27.03
C SER A 457 0.62 -1.13 -27.88
N THR A 458 1.70 -1.78 -27.46
CA THR A 458 3.01 -1.78 -28.16
C THR A 458 2.91 -2.26 -29.61
N ASP A 459 2.09 -3.30 -29.87
CA ASP A 459 1.70 -3.73 -31.20
C ASP A 459 0.18 -4.02 -31.26
N PRO A 460 -0.64 -3.06 -31.68
CA PRO A 460 -2.09 -3.22 -31.68
C PRO A 460 -2.60 -4.19 -32.75
N ASN A 461 -1.74 -4.68 -33.65
CA ASN A 461 -2.15 -5.64 -34.68
C ASN A 461 -1.73 -7.08 -34.35
N ASP A 462 -0.98 -7.32 -33.27
CA ASP A 462 -0.66 -8.66 -32.77
C ASP A 462 -1.71 -9.09 -31.72
N PRO A 463 -2.58 -10.08 -32.01
CA PRO A 463 -3.60 -10.52 -31.08
C PRO A 463 -3.08 -10.99 -29.72
N ASN A 464 -1.84 -11.49 -29.65
CA ASN A 464 -1.25 -11.91 -28.38
C ASN A 464 -0.91 -10.69 -27.52
N VAL A 465 -0.35 -9.64 -28.13
CA VAL A 465 -0.05 -8.38 -27.45
C VAL A 465 -1.34 -7.74 -26.94
N VAL A 466 -2.36 -7.65 -27.80
CA VAL A 466 -3.69 -7.13 -27.43
C VAL A 466 -4.29 -7.91 -26.26
N ALA A 467 -4.33 -9.25 -26.36
CA ALA A 467 -4.88 -10.11 -25.31
C ALA A 467 -4.11 -10.01 -23.99
N SER A 468 -2.81 -9.71 -24.06
CA SER A 468 -1.97 -9.52 -22.88
C SER A 468 -1.97 -8.09 -22.34
N THR A 469 -2.52 -7.10 -23.04
CA THR A 469 -2.57 -5.68 -22.61
C THR A 469 -3.97 -5.36 -22.07
N ILE A 470 -4.20 -5.62 -20.78
CA ILE A 470 -5.51 -5.70 -20.13
C ILE A 470 -5.72 -4.52 -19.18
N ILE A 471 -6.74 -3.69 -19.41
CA ILE A 471 -7.22 -2.69 -18.45
C ILE A 471 -8.42 -3.29 -17.70
N ASN A 472 -8.33 -3.35 -16.37
CA ASN A 472 -9.27 -4.05 -15.50
C ASN A 472 -9.62 -3.21 -14.25
N ILE A 473 -10.88 -3.21 -13.81
CA ILE A 473 -11.28 -2.58 -12.52
C ILE A 473 -11.80 -3.57 -11.46
N GLU A 474 -11.66 -4.88 -11.71
CA GLU A 474 -11.92 -6.00 -10.78
C GLU A 474 -13.32 -6.02 -10.11
N ASP A 475 -14.37 -5.52 -10.78
CA ASP A 475 -15.72 -5.36 -10.23
C ASP A 475 -15.80 -4.47 -8.97
N LEU A 476 -14.73 -3.72 -8.67
CA LEU A 476 -14.59 -2.93 -7.43
C LEU A 476 -15.42 -1.67 -7.44
N TYR A 477 -15.66 -1.15 -8.65
CA TYR A 477 -16.49 0.01 -8.92
C TYR A 477 -17.67 -0.42 -9.79
N GLN A 478 -18.89 -0.03 -9.42
CA GLN A 478 -20.05 -0.15 -10.31
C GLN A 478 -20.00 0.86 -11.49
N GLY A 479 -18.80 1.20 -11.98
CA GLY A 479 -18.51 2.20 -13.01
C GLY A 479 -18.01 1.58 -14.32
N SER A 480 -17.58 2.45 -15.23
CA SER A 480 -16.93 2.07 -16.49
C SER A 480 -15.45 1.74 -16.30
N VAL A 481 -14.86 0.85 -17.11
CA VAL A 481 -13.39 0.68 -17.14
C VAL A 481 -12.73 1.91 -17.75
N ILE A 482 -13.26 2.38 -18.88
CA ILE A 482 -12.81 3.60 -19.55
C ILE A 482 -13.97 4.58 -19.71
N THR A 483 -13.74 5.84 -19.34
CA THR A 483 -14.66 6.96 -19.49
C THR A 483 -14.10 7.99 -20.47
N LEU A 484 -14.88 8.34 -21.48
CA LEU A 484 -14.52 9.30 -22.52
C LEU A 484 -15.49 10.50 -22.47
N SER A 485 -14.98 11.71 -22.23
CA SER A 485 -15.81 12.92 -22.08
C SER A 485 -15.17 14.21 -22.60
N GLY A 486 -15.95 15.10 -23.22
CA GLY A 486 -15.54 16.47 -23.57
C GLY A 486 -14.60 16.60 -24.79
N GLY A 487 -14.41 15.53 -25.57
CA GLY A 487 -13.43 15.43 -26.67
C GLY A 487 -14.00 15.67 -28.07
N ARG A 488 -14.80 16.73 -28.29
CA ARG A 488 -15.49 16.96 -29.59
C ARG A 488 -14.60 17.42 -30.75
N ASN A 489 -13.31 17.74 -30.53
CA ASN A 489 -12.45 18.41 -31.52
C ASN A 489 -11.30 17.55 -32.09
N GLY A 490 -11.30 16.23 -31.86
CA GLY A 490 -10.29 15.33 -32.43
C GLY A 490 -10.17 14.03 -31.64
N GLY A 491 -11.32 13.40 -31.35
CA GLY A 491 -11.49 12.46 -30.25
C GLY A 491 -10.46 11.35 -30.11
N CYS A 492 -10.38 10.84 -28.88
CA CYS A 492 -9.39 9.87 -28.42
C CYS A 492 -9.34 8.63 -29.29
N ILE A 493 -8.14 8.08 -29.48
CA ILE A 493 -7.95 6.79 -30.14
C ILE A 493 -7.57 5.76 -29.08
N LEU A 494 -8.33 4.66 -29.00
CA LEU A 494 -7.96 3.46 -28.25
C LEU A 494 -7.64 2.36 -29.27
N ASP A 495 -6.40 1.85 -29.28
CA ASP A 495 -5.95 0.87 -30.28
C ASP A 495 -5.28 -0.36 -29.62
N GLY A 496 -5.88 -1.54 -29.79
CA GLY A 496 -5.26 -2.81 -29.40
C GLY A 496 -5.22 -3.10 -27.90
N LEU A 497 -6.30 -2.82 -27.18
CA LEU A 497 -6.39 -3.01 -25.71
C LEU A 497 -7.46 -4.05 -25.35
N THR A 498 -7.23 -4.84 -24.30
CA THR A 498 -8.24 -5.67 -23.66
C THR A 498 -8.87 -4.90 -22.48
N ILE A 499 -10.20 -4.85 -22.39
CA ILE A 499 -10.95 -4.00 -21.45
C ILE A 499 -11.99 -4.84 -20.70
N THR A 500 -11.85 -4.96 -19.38
CA THR A 500 -12.61 -5.96 -18.60
C THR A 500 -12.90 -5.57 -17.14
N GLY A 501 -13.79 -6.33 -16.50
CA GLY A 501 -14.04 -6.26 -15.05
C GLY A 501 -14.74 -4.97 -14.57
N GLY A 502 -15.32 -4.16 -15.45
CA GLY A 502 -16.15 -3.02 -15.04
C GLY A 502 -17.63 -3.30 -15.19
N ARG A 503 -18.52 -2.56 -14.52
CA ARG A 503 -19.98 -2.63 -14.79
C ARG A 503 -20.27 -2.27 -16.25
N ILE A 504 -19.53 -1.29 -16.78
CA ILE A 504 -19.50 -0.93 -18.19
C ILE A 504 -18.06 -1.09 -18.68
N GLY A 505 -17.80 -1.66 -19.85
CA GLY A 505 -16.44 -1.66 -20.41
C GLY A 505 -16.00 -0.23 -20.75
N ILE A 506 -16.65 0.40 -21.72
CA ILE A 506 -16.37 1.78 -22.13
C ILE A 506 -17.63 2.63 -22.02
N ALA A 507 -17.59 3.72 -21.25
CA ALA A 507 -18.63 4.74 -21.24
C ALA A 507 -18.16 5.99 -22.00
N CYS A 508 -18.99 6.50 -22.89
CA CYS A 508 -18.67 7.66 -23.70
C CYS A 508 -19.83 8.64 -23.72
N GLY A 509 -19.57 9.90 -23.40
CA GLY A 509 -20.51 11.02 -23.51
C GLY A 509 -19.78 12.24 -24.06
N ASP A 510 -20.41 13.05 -24.91
CA ASP A 510 -19.78 14.30 -25.37
C ASP A 510 -18.42 14.15 -26.10
N ALA A 511 -18.16 13.00 -26.74
CA ALA A 511 -16.85 12.67 -27.31
C ALA A 511 -16.95 11.87 -28.63
N TYR A 512 -15.93 11.97 -29.49
CA TYR A 512 -15.87 11.34 -30.82
C TYR A 512 -14.75 10.29 -30.91
N PRO A 513 -14.79 9.20 -30.12
CA PRO A 513 -13.65 8.30 -30.02
C PRO A 513 -13.52 7.37 -31.23
N THR A 514 -12.29 6.95 -31.50
CA THR A 514 -12.00 5.82 -32.40
C THR A 514 -11.50 4.65 -31.57
N LEU A 515 -12.22 3.54 -31.61
CA LEU A 515 -11.83 2.27 -31.01
C LEU A 515 -11.36 1.35 -32.13
N ARG A 516 -10.16 0.79 -31.98
CA ARG A 516 -9.57 -0.08 -32.99
C ARG A 516 -8.90 -1.29 -32.36
N ASN A 517 -9.04 -2.47 -32.95
CA ASN A 517 -8.37 -3.70 -32.51
C ASN A 517 -8.60 -4.06 -31.01
N CYS A 518 -9.61 -3.50 -30.33
CA CYS A 518 -9.81 -3.72 -28.90
C CYS A 518 -10.58 -5.01 -28.61
N HIS A 519 -10.29 -5.66 -27.49
CA HIS A 519 -11.06 -6.77 -26.95
C HIS A 519 -11.84 -6.30 -25.71
N ILE A 520 -13.17 -6.36 -25.73
CA ILE A 520 -14.03 -5.92 -24.63
C ILE A 520 -14.85 -7.11 -24.15
N GLU A 521 -14.53 -7.62 -22.96
CA GLU A 521 -15.11 -8.86 -22.44
C GLU A 521 -15.26 -8.83 -20.91
N SER A 522 -16.07 -9.76 -20.38
CA SER A 522 -16.22 -9.97 -18.93
C SER A 522 -16.49 -8.70 -18.11
N ASN A 523 -17.25 -7.77 -18.69
CA ASN A 523 -17.81 -6.60 -18.00
C ASN A 523 -19.19 -6.95 -17.42
N GLY A 524 -19.82 -6.02 -16.70
CA GLY A 524 -21.19 -6.09 -16.23
C GLY A 524 -22.19 -6.01 -17.39
N PRO A 525 -23.39 -5.40 -17.24
CA PRO A 525 -24.44 -5.47 -18.26
C PRO A 525 -24.02 -4.95 -19.66
N ASN A 526 -23.12 -3.96 -19.72
CA ASN A 526 -22.79 -3.26 -20.95
C ASN A 526 -21.28 -3.38 -21.27
N ALA A 527 -20.92 -3.81 -22.48
CA ALA A 527 -19.55 -3.68 -22.97
C ALA A 527 -19.23 -2.23 -23.32
N ILE A 528 -20.15 -1.53 -23.97
CA ILE A 528 -19.99 -0.12 -24.34
C ILE A 528 -21.32 0.60 -24.15
N GLU A 529 -21.27 1.82 -23.62
CA GLU A 529 -22.42 2.69 -23.45
C GLU A 529 -22.15 4.07 -24.04
N PHE A 530 -22.93 4.46 -25.06
CA PHE A 530 -22.85 5.76 -25.72
C PHE A 530 -24.00 6.66 -25.27
N TRP A 531 -23.64 7.79 -24.66
CA TRP A 531 -24.56 8.83 -24.17
C TRP A 531 -24.69 9.97 -25.19
N GLU A 532 -25.36 11.06 -24.82
CA GLU A 532 -25.62 12.20 -25.72
C GLU A 532 -24.33 12.79 -26.33
N PHE A 533 -24.45 13.19 -27.60
CA PHE A 533 -23.43 13.87 -28.40
C PHE A 533 -22.16 13.07 -28.65
N CYS A 534 -22.29 11.76 -28.86
CA CYS A 534 -21.18 10.89 -29.27
C CYS A 534 -21.11 10.67 -30.78
N GLN A 535 -19.92 10.40 -31.31
CA GLN A 535 -19.71 9.94 -32.69
C GLN A 535 -18.56 8.92 -32.72
N PRO A 536 -18.80 7.68 -32.26
CA PRO A 536 -17.76 6.68 -32.17
C PRO A 536 -17.47 6.04 -33.54
N THR A 537 -16.22 5.66 -33.75
CA THR A 537 -15.78 4.80 -34.86
C THR A 537 -15.19 3.52 -34.27
N LEU A 538 -15.72 2.35 -34.65
CA LEU A 538 -15.21 1.04 -34.20
C LEU A 538 -14.61 0.30 -35.41
N ILE A 539 -13.39 -0.21 -35.26
CA ILE A 539 -12.65 -0.89 -36.32
C ILE A 539 -12.03 -2.16 -35.74
N ASP A 540 -12.37 -3.34 -36.26
CA ASP A 540 -11.76 -4.61 -35.87
C ASP A 540 -11.78 -4.91 -34.36
N CYS A 541 -12.80 -4.42 -33.63
CA CYS A 541 -12.96 -4.71 -32.20
C CYS A 541 -13.70 -6.03 -31.96
N ASN A 542 -13.25 -6.81 -30.99
CA ASN A 542 -13.92 -8.01 -30.50
C ASN A 542 -14.71 -7.69 -29.21
N ILE A 543 -16.01 -7.97 -29.17
CA ILE A 543 -16.88 -7.66 -28.04
C ILE A 543 -17.60 -8.95 -27.62
N ILE A 544 -17.15 -9.64 -26.57
CA ILE A 544 -17.68 -10.99 -26.26
C ILE A 544 -18.76 -10.93 -25.17
N GLY A 545 -19.96 -11.46 -25.47
CA GLY A 545 -20.95 -11.83 -24.46
C GLY A 545 -21.67 -10.68 -23.72
N GLN A 546 -21.69 -9.46 -24.27
CA GLN A 546 -22.17 -8.25 -23.60
C GLN A 546 -23.06 -7.35 -24.50
N ILE A 547 -23.75 -6.37 -23.88
CA ILE A 547 -24.61 -5.41 -24.58
C ILE A 547 -23.83 -4.16 -25.02
N VAL A 548 -24.07 -3.67 -26.24
CA VAL A 548 -23.71 -2.30 -26.65
C VAL A 548 -24.97 -1.44 -26.58
N GLU A 549 -24.98 -0.46 -25.67
CA GLU A 549 -26.13 0.41 -25.42
C GLU A 549 -25.92 1.80 -26.07
N VAL A 550 -26.87 2.23 -26.89
CA VAL A 550 -26.86 3.56 -27.53
C VAL A 550 -28.04 4.39 -27.03
N ASN A 551 -27.71 5.42 -26.23
CA ASN A 551 -28.66 6.33 -25.60
C ASN A 551 -28.79 7.68 -26.35
N ASP A 552 -28.19 7.83 -27.53
CA ASP A 552 -28.31 9.01 -28.41
C ASP A 552 -29.15 8.71 -29.67
N PRO A 553 -30.31 9.37 -29.87
CA PRO A 553 -31.17 9.14 -31.03
C PRO A 553 -30.60 9.68 -32.36
N THR A 554 -29.46 10.35 -32.35
CA THR A 554 -28.79 10.92 -33.53
C THR A 554 -27.58 10.13 -34.01
N LEU A 555 -27.23 9.03 -33.32
CA LEU A 555 -26.09 8.19 -33.66
C LEU A 555 -26.35 7.38 -34.93
N VAL A 556 -25.62 7.67 -36.01
CA VAL A 556 -25.52 6.78 -37.19
C VAL A 556 -24.15 6.14 -37.11
N ALA A 557 -24.06 4.97 -36.48
CA ALA A 557 -22.80 4.28 -36.33
C ALA A 557 -22.62 3.23 -37.43
N HIS A 558 -21.42 3.18 -38.02
CA HIS A 558 -21.03 2.16 -38.99
C HIS A 558 -20.45 0.98 -38.22
N TRP A 559 -21.11 -0.18 -38.24
CA TRP A 559 -20.73 -1.36 -37.47
C TRP A 559 -20.34 -2.55 -38.38
N ALA A 560 -19.36 -3.33 -37.92
CA ALA A 560 -19.17 -4.71 -38.33
C ALA A 560 -19.29 -5.57 -37.06
N LEU A 561 -20.33 -6.39 -36.98
CA LEU A 561 -20.54 -7.34 -35.88
C LEU A 561 -20.33 -8.75 -36.43
N ASP A 562 -19.56 -9.58 -35.73
CA ASP A 562 -19.56 -11.03 -35.97
C ASP A 562 -20.63 -11.68 -35.08
N GLU A 563 -21.77 -12.03 -35.68
CA GLU A 563 -22.90 -12.64 -34.97
C GLU A 563 -22.60 -14.08 -34.47
N THR A 564 -21.45 -14.67 -34.78
CA THR A 564 -21.13 -16.04 -34.35
C THR A 564 -20.83 -16.19 -32.85
N GLU A 565 -20.59 -15.08 -32.13
CA GLU A 565 -20.19 -15.06 -30.71
C GLU A 565 -21.31 -14.63 -29.72
N GLY A 566 -22.56 -14.41 -30.17
CA GLY A 566 -23.69 -14.14 -29.27
C GLY A 566 -23.82 -12.71 -28.72
N ILE A 567 -23.36 -11.72 -29.48
CA ILE A 567 -23.33 -10.29 -29.14
C ILE A 567 -24.70 -9.62 -29.43
N PHE A 568 -25.20 -8.77 -28.54
CA PHE A 568 -26.46 -8.03 -28.71
C PHE A 568 -26.23 -6.51 -28.67
N ALA A 569 -26.65 -5.78 -29.70
CA ALA A 569 -26.74 -4.32 -29.68
C ALA A 569 -28.19 -3.90 -29.39
N ALA A 570 -28.43 -2.88 -28.57
CA ALA A 570 -29.77 -2.36 -28.31
C ALA A 570 -29.72 -0.84 -28.16
N ASP A 571 -30.70 -0.13 -28.72
CA ASP A 571 -30.90 1.29 -28.41
C ASP A 571 -31.66 1.47 -27.08
N SER A 572 -31.74 2.72 -26.61
CA SER A 572 -32.51 3.11 -25.40
C SER A 572 -34.00 2.70 -25.38
N VAL A 573 -34.53 2.22 -26.51
CA VAL A 573 -35.92 1.81 -26.70
C VAL A 573 -36.08 0.28 -26.81
N GLY A 574 -34.97 -0.47 -26.81
CA GLY A 574 -34.93 -1.92 -26.85
C GLY A 574 -35.03 -2.53 -28.24
N ASP A 575 -34.94 -1.72 -29.29
CA ASP A 575 -34.95 -2.18 -30.69
C ASP A 575 -33.51 -2.31 -31.23
N ASN A 576 -33.27 -3.35 -32.03
CA ASN A 576 -31.96 -3.76 -32.53
C ASN A 576 -31.77 -3.23 -33.96
N ASP A 577 -31.43 -1.94 -34.09
CA ASP A 577 -31.36 -1.21 -35.38
C ASP A 577 -29.94 -1.19 -36.02
N ALA A 578 -29.11 -2.17 -35.70
CA ALA A 578 -27.77 -2.35 -36.30
C ALA A 578 -27.84 -2.55 -37.83
N PHE A 579 -27.21 -1.67 -38.61
CA PHE A 579 -26.94 -1.93 -40.03
C PHE A 579 -25.50 -2.45 -40.23
N VAL A 580 -25.36 -3.70 -40.63
CA VAL A 580 -24.10 -4.30 -41.08
C VAL A 580 -23.78 -3.82 -42.51
N VAL A 581 -22.61 -3.22 -42.72
CA VAL A 581 -22.09 -2.97 -44.08
C VAL A 581 -20.98 -3.98 -44.35
N SER A 582 -21.23 -4.94 -45.25
CA SER A 582 -20.20 -5.87 -45.72
C SER A 582 -19.27 -5.13 -46.70
N GLY A 583 -18.00 -5.01 -46.36
CA GLY A 583 -16.90 -4.59 -47.25
C GLY A 583 -16.05 -5.78 -47.66
#